data_AF-A0A7W1CMW2-F1
#
_entry.id   AF-A0A7W1CMW2-F1
#
_cell.length_a   1.000
_cell.length_b   1.000
_cell.length_c   1.000
_cell.angle_alpha   90.00
_cell.angle_beta   90.00
_cell.angle_gamma   90.00
#
_symmetry.space_group_name_H-M   'P 1'
#
loop_
_entity.id
_entity.type
_entity.pdbx_description
1 polymer ?
#
loop_
_entity_poly.entity_id
_entity_poly.type
_entity_poly.pdbx_seq_one_letter_code
_entity_poly.pdbx_strand_id
1 'polypeptide(L)' 'MTAVAAFHPAPSLASADDTSVTVARSVPTDAGAVGVAVGPKGAVPRQLGLDRATLVALGFEGKVGQT' A
#
# COMPACT_ATOMS: atom_id res chain seq x y z
N MET A 1 8.54 26.33 -30.82
CA MET A 1 9.14 25.18 -30.12
C MET A 1 8.73 25.31 -28.66
N THR A 2 7.66 24.62 -28.25
CA THR A 2 7.01 24.84 -26.95
C THR A 2 7.59 23.85 -25.93
N ALA A 3 8.26 24.35 -24.91
CA ALA A 3 8.80 23.52 -23.83
C ALA A 3 7.67 23.10 -22.90
N VAL A 4 7.46 21.78 -22.75
CA VAL A 4 6.56 21.20 -21.74
C VAL A 4 7.36 21.08 -20.44
N ALA A 5 6.87 21.68 -19.36
CA ALA A 5 7.46 21.48 -18.05
C ALA A 5 7.30 20.00 -17.64
N ALA A 6 8.41 19.33 -17.31
CA ALA A 6 8.41 17.91 -16.91
C ALA A 6 7.75 17.65 -15.54
N PHE A 7 7.28 18.69 -14.85
CA PHE A 7 6.65 18.61 -13.54
C PHE A 7 5.14 18.78 -13.68
N HIS A 8 4.36 17.76 -13.32
CA HIS A 8 2.90 17.80 -13.33
C HIS A 8 2.39 18.35 -11.99
N PRO A 9 1.93 19.62 -11.92
CA PRO A 9 1.65 20.30 -10.65
C PRO A 9 0.40 19.76 -9.93
N ALA A 10 -0.42 18.97 -10.61
CA ALA A 10 -1.63 18.36 -10.04
C ALA A 10 -1.71 16.87 -10.42
N PRO A 11 -0.94 15.98 -9.78
CA PRO A 11 -0.95 14.54 -10.07
C PRO A 11 -2.36 13.92 -10.02
N SER A 12 -3.27 14.53 -9.24
CA SER A 12 -4.68 14.13 -9.13
C SER A 12 -5.52 14.31 -10.40
N LEU A 13 -5.04 15.08 -11.39
CA LEU A 13 -5.72 15.27 -12.68
C LEU A 13 -5.20 14.32 -13.78
N ALA A 14 -4.18 13.50 -13.48
CA ALA A 14 -3.70 12.49 -14.41
C ALA A 14 -4.81 11.49 -14.73
N SER A 15 -4.95 11.14 -16.01
CA SER A 15 -5.96 10.18 -16.45
C SER A 15 -5.68 8.81 -15.83
N ALA A 16 -6.74 8.05 -15.52
CA ALA A 16 -6.60 6.71 -14.96
C ALA A 16 -5.77 5.78 -15.86
N ASP A 17 -5.70 6.05 -17.17
CA ASP A 17 -4.89 5.33 -18.14
C ASP A 17 -3.37 5.41 -17.88
N ASP A 18 -2.89 6.45 -17.17
CA ASP A 18 -1.48 6.56 -16.75
C ASP A 18 -1.17 5.71 -15.50
N THR A 19 -2.18 5.18 -14.81
CA THR A 19 -2.02 4.33 -13.62
C THR A 19 -2.20 2.86 -13.97
N SER A 20 -1.11 2.09 -13.97
CA SER A 20 -1.19 0.64 -14.17
C SER A 20 -1.46 -0.10 -12.86
N VAL A 21 -2.56 -0.85 -12.80
CA VAL A 21 -2.88 -1.78 -11.71
C VAL A 21 -2.79 -3.20 -12.25
N THR A 22 -1.87 -4.00 -11.70
CA THR A 22 -1.71 -5.41 -12.07
C THR A 22 -2.24 -6.30 -10.94
N VAL A 23 -3.12 -7.24 -11.28
CA VAL A 23 -3.62 -8.25 -10.33
C VAL A 23 -2.86 -9.54 -10.55
N ALA A 24 -2.14 -10.00 -9.52
CA ALA A 24 -1.42 -11.27 -9.54
C ALA A 24 -2.07 -12.28 -8.59
N ARG A 25 -2.00 -13.57 -8.92
CA ARG A 25 -2.50 -14.66 -8.06
C ARG A 25 -1.56 -14.98 -6.90
N SER A 26 -0.31 -14.53 -6.97
CA SER A 26 0.74 -14.75 -5.98
C SER A 26 1.69 -13.55 -5.96
N VAL A 27 2.48 -13.46 -4.89
CA VAL A 27 3.51 -12.41 -4.76
C VAL A 27 4.54 -12.57 -5.91
N PRO A 28 4.80 -11.52 -6.70
CA PRO A 28 5.83 -11.54 -7.75
C PRO A 28 7.22 -11.81 -7.17
N THR A 29 8.08 -12.51 -7.93
CA THR A 29 9.43 -12.88 -7.47
C THR A 29 10.39 -11.69 -7.37
N ASP A 30 10.09 -10.59 -8.05
CA ASP A 30 10.85 -9.34 -8.05
C ASP A 30 10.35 -8.33 -7.00
N ALA A 31 9.35 -8.69 -6.20
CA ALA A 31 8.85 -7.83 -5.13
C ALA A 31 9.83 -7.78 -3.95
N GLY A 32 10.43 -6.60 -3.70
CA GLY A 32 11.32 -6.38 -2.55
C GLY A 32 10.59 -6.25 -1.21
N ALA A 33 9.29 -5.93 -1.23
CA ALA A 33 8.45 -5.82 -0.04
C ALA A 33 6.98 -6.11 -0.38
N VAL A 34 6.22 -6.55 0.63
CA VAL A 34 4.77 -6.75 0.53
C VAL A 34 4.09 -6.01 1.67
N GLY A 35 3.17 -5.12 1.34
CA GLY A 35 2.29 -4.49 2.32
C GLY A 35 1.02 -5.31 2.52
N VAL A 36 0.69 -5.61 3.78
CA VAL A 36 -0.62 -6.20 4.12
C VAL A 36 -1.41 -5.17 4.93
N ALA A 37 -2.55 -4.75 4.39
CA ALA A 37 -3.40 -3.78 5.07
C ALA A 37 -4.06 -4.39 6.31
N VAL A 38 -3.88 -3.75 7.46
CA VAL A 38 -4.51 -4.12 8.73
C VAL A 38 -5.35 -2.94 9.23
N GLY A 39 -6.63 -3.19 9.46
CA GLY A 39 -7.51 -2.17 10.02
C GLY A 39 -7.27 -1.92 11.52
N PRO A 40 -7.57 -0.70 12.03
CA PRO A 40 -7.47 -0.37 13.46
C PRO A 40 -8.37 -1.27 14.33
N LYS A 41 -9.41 -1.87 13.73
CA LYS A 41 -10.33 -2.82 14.37
C LYS A 41 -10.65 -3.97 13.41
N GLY A 42 -11.22 -5.04 13.94
CA GLY A 42 -11.58 -6.23 13.16
C GLY A 42 -10.46 -7.26 13.05
N ALA A 43 -10.72 -8.27 12.23
CA ALA A 43 -9.83 -9.41 12.05
C ALA A 43 -8.49 -8.99 11.43
N VAL A 44 -7.40 -9.53 11.95
CA VAL A 44 -6.08 -9.43 11.33
C VAL A 44 -6.00 -10.48 10.21
N PRO A 45 -5.51 -10.11 9.00
CA PRO A 45 -5.34 -11.06 7.91
C PRO A 45 -4.48 -12.25 8.34
N ARG A 46 -4.99 -13.46 8.15
CA ARG A 46 -4.28 -14.71 8.53
C ARG A 46 -2.92 -14.85 7.85
N GLN A 47 -2.75 -14.23 6.68
CA GLN A 47 -1.49 -14.23 5.92
C GLN A 47 -0.33 -13.58 6.68
N LEU A 48 -0.58 -12.74 7.68
CA LEU A 48 0.46 -12.17 8.53
C LEU A 48 1.02 -13.17 9.55
N GLY A 49 0.28 -14.23 9.88
CA GLY A 49 0.67 -15.18 10.93
C GLY A 49 0.73 -14.59 12.35
N LEU A 50 0.34 -13.32 12.52
CA LEU A 50 0.30 -12.60 13.79
C LEU A 50 -1.14 -12.32 14.18
N ASP A 51 -1.43 -12.37 15.48
CA ASP A 51 -2.70 -11.90 16.02
C ASP A 51 -2.61 -10.41 16.44
N ARG A 52 -3.77 -9.85 16.77
CA ARG A 52 -3.87 -8.44 17.17
C ARG A 52 -3.07 -8.14 18.43
N ALA A 53 -3.02 -9.06 19.39
CA ALA A 53 -2.29 -8.87 20.64
C ALA A 53 -0.78 -8.76 20.37
N THR A 54 -0.26 -9.61 19.49
CA THR A 54 1.15 -9.61 19.09
C THR A 54 1.51 -8.33 18.34
N LEU A 55 0.66 -7.87 17.43
CA LEU A 55 0.87 -6.58 16.75
C LEU A 55 0.93 -5.42 17.73
N VAL A 56 0.02 -5.36 18.70
CA VAL A 56 0.02 -4.31 19.74
C VAL A 56 1.27 -4.40 20.61
N ALA A 57 1.72 -5.61 20.97
CA ALA A 57 2.96 -5.80 21.72
C ALA A 57 4.21 -5.32 20.95
N LEU A 58 4.18 -5.38 19.62
CA LEU A 58 5.19 -4.81 18.73
C LEU A 58 5.00 -3.30 18.46
N GLY A 59 4.03 -2.66 19.12
CA GLY A 59 3.74 -1.24 18.99
C GLY A 59 2.82 -0.88 17.82
N PHE A 60 2.28 -1.85 17.09
CA PHE A 60 1.36 -1.64 15.98
C PHE A 60 -0.10 -1.69 16.45
N GLU A 61 -0.76 -0.53 16.50
CA GLU A 61 -2.18 -0.41 16.87
C GLU A 61 -3.09 -0.24 15.64
N GLY A 62 -2.51 0.00 14.46
CA GLY A 62 -3.24 0.29 13.22
C GLY A 62 -3.78 1.72 13.17
N LYS A 63 -3.10 2.67 13.82
CA LYS A 63 -3.44 4.10 13.74
C LYS A 63 -3.29 4.59 12.29
N VAL A 64 -4.07 5.62 11.92
CA VAL A 64 -3.96 6.23 10.59
C VAL A 64 -2.53 6.73 10.38
N GLY A 65 -1.90 6.29 9.29
CA GLY A 65 -0.50 6.62 8.97
C GLY A 65 0.55 5.76 9.65
N GLN A 66 0.16 4.73 10.42
CA GLN A 66 1.08 3.77 11.02
C GLN A 66 1.38 2.63 10.04
N THR A 67 2.65 2.29 9.87
CA THR A 67 3.15 1.23 8.98
C THR A 67 4.17 0.36 9.69
#